data_AF-A0A8B9KJ57-F1
#
_entry.id   AF-A0A8B9KJ57-F1
#
_cell.length_a   1.000
_cell.length_b   1.000
_cell.length_c   1.000
_cell.angle_alpha   90.00
_cell.angle_beta   90.00
_cell.angle_gamma   90.00
#
_symmetry.space_group_name_H-M   'P 1'
#
loop_
_entity.id
_entity.type
_entity.pdbx_description
1 polymer ?
#
loop_
_entity_poly.entity_id
_entity_poly.type
_entity_poly.pdbx_seq_one_letter_code
_entity_poly.pdbx_strand_id
1 'polypeptide(L)'
;MQVCQQARPHSVLLKETNLVLFFFFSPLFFLSFFIFMMHLVDLNQECLLHLFSFLDKDSRRNLSLTCVRLREAFLDPRLWSLLHFSSPSELRRDNFVLGSSLRHLNICWHSSRVKVCNIEDWMKTSFQWDLCSKHERLVSHFLERVCHMCPNLLSLTLSGCGHITDHDVISMLQSCRRLQQLCLENCCRVTDAVLQAVVTHGISLLEVRVDFCRNITQTGLQGVRLRRPGVWLSAERSAGMIPDSQPEEKLHIRRALQKVLIFS
;
A
#
# COMPACT_ATOMS: atom_id res chain seq x y z
N MET A 1 -1.51 48.53 3.31
CA MET A 1 -2.14 47.93 4.50
C MET A 1 -2.49 46.49 4.18
N GLN A 2 -1.85 45.57 4.89
CA GLN A 2 -2.14 44.14 5.13
C GLN A 2 -2.66 43.26 3.99
N VAL A 3 -1.74 42.42 3.48
CA VAL A 3 -2.06 41.08 2.95
C VAL A 3 -1.73 40.07 4.04
N CYS A 4 -2.73 39.30 4.49
CA CYS A 4 -2.56 38.10 5.29
C CYS A 4 -1.94 37.00 4.41
N GLN A 5 -0.73 36.54 4.73
CA GLN A 5 -0.20 35.27 4.23
C GLN A 5 -0.32 34.21 5.33
N GLN A 6 -1.07 33.17 4.99
CA GLN A 6 -1.24 31.94 5.76
C GLN A 6 0.11 31.25 5.98
N ALA A 7 0.35 30.90 7.25
CA ALA A 7 1.44 30.04 7.67
C ALA A 7 1.32 28.66 7.01
N ARG A 8 2.35 28.29 6.23
CA ARG A 8 2.67 26.89 5.91
C ARG A 8 3.50 26.33 7.08
N PRO A 9 3.26 25.12 7.59
CA PRO A 9 4.22 24.48 8.45
C PRO A 9 5.41 24.04 7.58
N HIS A 10 6.51 24.78 7.74
CA HIS A 10 7.79 24.47 7.15
C HIS A 10 8.30 23.14 7.74
N SER A 11 8.25 22.08 6.93
CA SER A 11 9.05 20.88 7.09
C SER A 11 10.53 21.22 6.89
N VAL A 12 11.21 21.59 7.98
CA VAL A 12 12.65 21.85 8.00
C VAL A 12 13.34 20.68 8.70
N LEU A 13 14.15 19.98 7.91
CA LEU A 13 15.31 19.18 8.29
C LEU A 13 15.24 18.38 9.60
N LEU A 14 14.81 17.13 9.50
CA LEU A 14 15.46 16.00 10.17
C LEU A 14 15.79 14.95 9.11
N LYS A 15 16.56 15.35 8.12
CA LYS A 15 17.43 14.43 7.37
C LYS A 15 18.77 14.48 8.11
N GLU A 16 19.30 13.31 8.44
CA GLU A 16 20.49 13.08 9.27
C GLU A 16 20.23 13.02 10.78
N THR A 17 19.67 11.91 11.22
CA THR A 17 20.35 11.05 12.19
C THR A 17 19.84 9.65 11.94
N ASN A 18 20.71 8.81 11.37
CA ASN A 18 20.63 7.38 11.58
C ASN A 18 20.74 7.14 13.09
N LEU A 19 19.63 7.18 13.81
CA LEU A 19 19.43 6.37 15.00
C LEU A 19 19.24 4.91 14.55
N VAL A 20 20.21 4.42 13.78
CA VAL A 20 20.68 3.07 13.98
C VAL A 20 21.07 3.09 15.45
N LEU A 21 20.26 2.42 16.27
CA LEU A 21 20.72 1.96 17.57
C LEU A 21 22.05 1.25 17.30
N PHE A 22 23.14 1.98 17.50
CA PHE A 22 24.48 1.44 17.68
C PHE A 22 24.43 0.67 19.00
N PHE A 23 23.73 -0.46 18.98
CA PHE A 23 24.00 -1.52 19.92
C PHE A 23 25.43 -1.97 19.60
N PHE A 24 26.22 -2.07 20.67
CA PHE A 24 27.63 -2.44 20.73
C PHE A 24 28.62 -1.24 20.80
N PHE A 25 29.27 -1.15 21.97
CA PHE A 25 30.54 -0.49 22.30
C PHE A 25 30.59 0.86 23.08
N SER A 26 29.58 1.24 23.88
CA SER A 26 29.91 2.11 25.04
C SER A 26 29.08 1.82 26.31
N PRO A 27 29.71 1.68 27.49
CA PRO A 27 29.02 1.38 28.75
C PRO A 27 28.13 2.53 29.26
N LEU A 28 28.40 3.78 28.84
CA LEU A 28 27.60 4.96 29.20
C LEU A 28 26.26 5.04 28.46
N PHE A 29 26.21 4.61 27.18
CA PHE A 29 24.94 4.52 26.44
C PHE A 29 24.04 3.42 27.01
N PHE A 30 24.64 2.32 27.48
CA PHE A 30 23.90 1.21 28.09
C PHE A 30 23.14 1.67 29.34
N LEU A 31 23.77 2.47 30.21
CA LEU A 31 23.13 2.95 31.43
C LEU A 31 22.00 3.95 31.17
N SER A 32 22.21 4.90 30.25
CA SER A 32 21.16 5.87 29.84
C SER A 32 19.97 5.19 29.15
N PHE A 33 20.26 4.23 28.26
CA PHE A 33 19.23 3.40 27.61
C PHE A 33 18.48 2.53 28.62
N PHE A 34 19.16 1.98 29.62
CA PHE A 34 18.55 1.17 30.68
C PHE A 34 17.65 2.01 31.60
N ILE A 35 18.06 3.22 31.96
CA ILE A 35 17.25 4.17 32.75
C ILE A 35 16.02 4.64 31.96
N PHE A 36 16.20 4.98 30.68
CA PHE A 36 15.09 5.34 29.80
C PHE A 36 14.11 4.17 29.61
N MET A 37 14.61 2.94 29.45
CA MET A 37 13.79 1.73 29.39
C MET A 37 13.04 1.45 30.69
N MET A 38 13.66 1.66 31.86
CA MET A 38 12.98 1.52 33.15
C MET A 38 11.76 2.46 33.23
N HIS A 39 11.94 3.74 32.94
CA HIS A 39 10.84 4.71 32.99
C HIS A 39 9.74 4.43 31.95
N LEU A 40 10.11 3.91 30.77
CA LEU A 40 9.13 3.61 29.71
C LEU A 40 8.29 2.36 30.04
N VAL A 41 8.89 1.38 30.72
CA VAL A 41 8.19 0.19 31.23
C VAL A 41 7.28 0.55 32.39
N ASP A 42 7.53 1.62 33.15
CA ASP A 42 6.65 2.00 34.26
C ASP A 42 5.35 2.70 33.81
N LEU A 43 5.27 3.14 32.55
CA LEU A 43 4.08 3.78 31.99
C LEU A 43 2.89 2.82 31.89
N ASN A 44 1.69 3.33 32.12
CA ASN A 44 0.47 2.55 31.86
C ASN A 44 0.33 2.23 30.36
N GLN A 45 -0.52 1.25 30.03
CA GLN A 45 -0.68 0.76 28.67
C GLN A 45 -1.07 1.86 27.68
N GLU A 46 -1.98 2.76 28.05
CA GLU A 46 -2.46 3.82 27.16
C GLU A 46 -1.35 4.84 26.82
N CYS A 47 -0.57 5.26 27.81
CA CYS A 47 0.58 6.15 27.59
C CYS A 47 1.64 5.46 26.71
N LEU A 48 1.89 4.17 26.94
CA LEU A 48 2.84 3.40 26.13
C LEU A 48 2.39 3.27 24.68
N LEU A 49 1.10 2.99 24.44
CA LEU A 49 0.53 2.93 23.09
C LEU A 49 0.55 4.30 22.41
N HIS A 50 0.26 5.36 23.15
CA HIS A 50 0.36 6.72 22.63
C HIS A 50 1.79 7.05 22.18
N LEU A 51 2.82 6.66 22.95
CA LEU A 51 4.22 6.79 22.54
C LEU A 51 4.53 5.96 21.28
N PHE A 52 4.12 4.69 21.24
CA PHE A 52 4.31 3.82 20.07
C PHE A 52 3.62 4.37 18.82
N SER A 53 2.51 5.10 18.98
CA SER A 53 1.78 5.67 17.85
C SER A 53 2.62 6.66 17.03
N PHE A 54 3.60 7.34 17.62
CA PHE A 54 4.51 8.27 16.93
C PHE A 54 5.67 7.59 16.20
N LEU A 55 5.90 6.31 16.47
CA LEU A 55 6.98 5.54 15.86
C LEU A 55 6.52 4.90 14.55
N ASP A 56 7.43 4.75 13.60
CA ASP A 56 7.20 3.90 12.43
C ASP A 56 7.17 2.41 12.80
N LYS A 57 6.63 1.59 11.90
CA LYS A 57 6.43 0.14 12.10
C LYS A 57 7.71 -0.62 12.42
N ASP A 58 8.84 -0.26 11.81
CA ASP A 58 10.13 -0.93 12.02
C ASP A 58 10.75 -0.52 13.37
N SER A 59 10.58 0.74 13.79
CA SER A 59 10.99 1.25 15.09
C SER A 59 10.17 0.61 16.22
N ARG A 60 8.84 0.48 16.05
CA ARG A 60 7.99 -0.27 16.99
C ARG A 60 8.45 -1.72 17.12
N ARG A 61 8.77 -2.38 16.00
CA ARG A 61 9.31 -3.74 15.98
C ARG A 61 10.64 -3.81 16.72
N ASN A 62 11.58 -2.89 16.46
CA ASN A 62 12.87 -2.90 17.13
C ASN A 62 12.75 -2.73 18.65
N LEU A 63 11.86 -1.85 19.12
CA LEU A 63 11.56 -1.72 20.54
C LEU A 63 10.92 -2.99 21.12
N SER A 64 10.05 -3.66 20.36
CA SER A 64 9.42 -4.92 20.79
C SER A 64 10.41 -6.04 21.11
N LEU A 65 11.64 -5.97 20.55
CA LEU A 65 12.69 -6.96 20.79
C LEU A 65 13.44 -6.74 22.10
N THR A 66 13.21 -5.61 22.81
CA THR A 66 13.97 -5.24 24.00
C THR A 66 13.42 -5.87 25.29
N CYS A 67 12.09 -5.95 25.45
CA CYS A 67 11.46 -6.58 26.61
C CYS A 67 10.01 -7.03 26.33
N VAL A 68 9.47 -7.88 27.21
CA VAL A 68 8.12 -8.48 27.06
C VAL A 68 7.02 -7.41 27.03
N ARG A 69 7.07 -6.40 27.90
CA ARG A 69 6.03 -5.36 27.96
C ARG A 69 5.95 -4.53 26.67
N LEU A 70 7.09 -4.25 26.04
CA LEU A 70 7.14 -3.53 24.76
C LEU A 70 6.71 -4.42 23.60
N ARG A 71 6.95 -5.72 23.71
CA ARG A 71 6.37 -6.72 22.79
C ARG A 71 4.85 -6.77 22.90
N GLU A 72 4.30 -6.75 24.09
CA GLU A 72 2.84 -6.70 24.32
C GLU A 72 2.24 -5.42 23.74
N ALA A 73 2.86 -4.26 23.95
CA ALA A 73 2.44 -3.01 23.35
C ALA A 73 2.47 -3.08 21.81
N PHE A 74 3.56 -3.60 21.21
CA PHE A 74 3.66 -3.81 19.76
C PHE A 74 2.54 -4.70 19.22
N LEU A 75 2.17 -5.75 19.95
CA LEU A 75 1.12 -6.69 19.54
C LEU A 75 -0.30 -6.14 19.70
N ASP A 76 -0.47 -4.99 20.37
CA ASP A 76 -1.78 -4.38 20.56
C ASP A 76 -2.39 -3.95 19.22
N PRO A 77 -3.57 -4.48 18.82
CA PRO A 77 -4.20 -4.16 17.54
C PRO A 77 -4.49 -2.67 17.34
N ARG A 78 -4.63 -1.88 18.42
CA ARG A 78 -4.96 -0.46 18.35
C ARG A 78 -3.87 0.39 17.68
N LEU A 79 -2.62 -0.07 17.72
CA LEU A 79 -1.50 0.62 17.04
C LEU A 79 -1.56 0.54 15.51
N TRP A 80 -2.32 -0.42 14.97
CA TRP A 80 -2.29 -0.80 13.57
C TRP A 80 -3.56 -0.37 12.84
N SER A 81 -4.15 0.75 13.24
CA SER A 81 -5.31 1.35 12.57
C SER A 81 -4.98 1.87 11.16
N LEU A 82 -3.72 2.24 10.93
CA LEU A 82 -3.19 2.68 9.65
C LEU A 82 -1.92 1.89 9.32
N LEU A 83 -1.89 1.29 8.12
CA LEU A 83 -0.69 0.70 7.55
C LEU A 83 -0.34 1.41 6.25
N HIS A 84 0.91 1.86 6.15
CA HIS A 84 1.47 2.46 4.95
C HIS A 84 2.76 1.73 4.56
N PHE A 85 2.84 1.36 3.28
CA PHE A 85 3.98 0.71 2.67
C PHE A 85 4.43 1.55 1.47
N SER A 86 5.65 2.09 1.52
CA SER A 86 6.22 2.90 0.43
C SER A 86 7.19 2.10 -0.46
N SER A 87 7.58 0.91 -0.01
CA SER A 87 8.49 0.01 -0.69
C SER A 87 8.04 -1.45 -0.53
N PRO A 88 8.22 -2.29 -1.55
CA PRO A 88 7.95 -3.72 -1.43
C PRO A 88 8.76 -4.42 -0.32
N SER A 89 9.93 -3.89 0.04
CA SER A 89 10.79 -4.43 1.11
C SER A 89 10.17 -4.30 2.52
N GLU A 90 9.13 -3.49 2.68
CA GLU A 90 8.46 -3.20 3.95
C GLU A 90 7.33 -4.17 4.28
N LEU A 91 6.81 -4.92 3.29
CA LEU A 91 5.77 -5.94 3.47
C LEU A 91 6.36 -7.22 4.11
N ARG A 92 6.98 -7.08 5.29
CA ARG A 92 7.54 -8.17 6.08
C ARG A 92 6.50 -8.67 7.06
N ARG A 93 6.46 -9.97 7.35
CA ARG A 93 5.37 -10.56 8.16
C ARG A 93 5.47 -10.22 9.66
N ASP A 94 6.57 -9.60 10.10
CA ASP A 94 6.96 -9.45 11.50
C ASP A 94 7.14 -7.98 11.95
N ASN A 95 6.91 -7.00 11.08
CA ASN A 95 6.97 -5.57 11.42
C ASN A 95 5.60 -4.91 11.58
N PHE A 96 4.51 -5.64 11.44
CA PHE A 96 3.16 -5.16 11.72
C PHE A 96 2.24 -6.30 12.21
N VAL A 97 1.09 -5.92 12.76
CA VAL A 97 0.01 -6.86 13.11
C VAL A 97 -1.23 -6.53 12.28
N LEU A 98 -1.79 -7.55 11.62
CA LEU A 98 -3.08 -7.45 10.95
C LEU A 98 -4.20 -7.86 11.90
N GLY A 99 -5.34 -7.19 11.80
CA GLY A 99 -6.52 -7.54 12.56
C GLY A 99 -7.68 -6.59 12.33
N SER A 100 -8.76 -6.80 13.09
CA SER A 100 -10.02 -6.07 12.94
C SER A 100 -9.91 -4.57 13.26
N SER A 101 -8.79 -4.10 13.81
CA SER A 101 -8.49 -2.69 14.10
C SER A 101 -7.98 -1.89 12.90
N LEU A 102 -7.53 -2.55 11.82
CA LEU A 102 -7.09 -1.86 10.61
C LEU A 102 -8.26 -1.08 9.99
N ARG A 103 -8.02 0.19 9.65
CA ARG A 103 -8.99 1.12 9.03
C ARG A 103 -8.47 1.66 7.71
N HIS A 104 -7.18 1.95 7.62
CA HIS A 104 -6.56 2.54 6.43
C HIS A 104 -5.38 1.70 5.99
N LEU A 105 -5.40 1.25 4.74
CA LEU A 105 -4.30 0.51 4.13
C LEU A 105 -3.83 1.24 2.88
N ASN A 106 -2.57 1.64 2.87
CA ASN A 106 -1.93 2.33 1.76
C ASN A 106 -0.70 1.54 1.31
N ILE A 107 -0.69 1.12 0.06
CA ILE A 107 0.44 0.45 -0.57
C ILE A 107 0.81 1.28 -1.81
N CYS A 108 1.93 1.99 -1.73
CA CYS A 108 2.32 2.97 -2.74
C CYS A 108 3.76 2.69 -3.20
N TRP A 109 3.94 2.33 -4.46
CA TRP A 109 5.25 2.11 -5.07
C TRP A 109 5.58 3.25 -6.02
N HIS A 110 6.01 4.37 -5.45
CA HIS A 110 6.55 5.48 -6.23
C HIS A 110 8.04 5.63 -5.99
N SER A 111 8.79 5.91 -7.06
CA SER A 111 10.14 6.45 -6.90
C SER A 111 10.02 7.91 -6.50
N SER A 112 10.78 8.37 -5.50
CA SER A 112 10.86 9.80 -5.17
C SER A 112 11.30 10.68 -6.33
N ARG A 113 11.85 10.08 -7.40
CA ARG A 113 12.31 10.75 -8.61
C ARG A 113 11.33 10.68 -9.79
N VAL A 114 10.37 9.75 -9.80
CA VAL A 114 9.45 9.55 -10.93
C VAL A 114 8.05 9.29 -10.39
N LYS A 115 7.17 10.29 -10.50
CA LYS A 115 5.79 10.25 -10.00
C LYS A 115 4.83 9.41 -10.85
N VAL A 116 5.26 8.95 -12.03
CA VAL A 116 4.47 8.09 -12.92
C VAL A 116 5.44 7.07 -13.52
N CYS A 117 5.73 5.99 -12.80
CA CYS A 117 6.52 4.91 -13.37
C CYS A 117 5.57 4.03 -14.19
N ASN A 118 5.66 4.06 -15.51
CA ASN A 118 5.01 3.03 -16.33
C ASN A 118 5.54 1.67 -15.87
N ILE A 119 4.71 0.62 -15.81
CA ILE A 119 5.19 -0.74 -15.47
C ILE A 119 6.35 -1.15 -16.40
N GLU A 120 6.34 -0.63 -17.65
CA GLU A 120 7.41 -0.81 -18.64
C GLU A 120 8.73 -0.12 -18.27
N ASP A 121 8.70 0.97 -17.51
CA ASP A 121 9.91 1.64 -17.00
C ASP A 121 10.53 0.86 -15.82
N TRP A 122 9.73 0.08 -15.09
CA TRP A 122 10.23 -0.95 -14.15
C TRP A 122 10.78 -2.18 -14.87
N MET A 123 10.57 -2.34 -16.18
CA MET A 123 11.01 -3.51 -16.95
C MET A 123 12.25 -3.26 -17.81
N LYS A 124 13.03 -2.19 -17.55
CA LYS A 124 14.24 -1.89 -18.33
C LYS A 124 15.47 -2.70 -17.91
N THR A 125 15.48 -3.29 -16.72
CA THR A 125 16.56 -4.17 -16.26
C THR A 125 16.03 -5.51 -15.76
N SER A 126 16.77 -6.59 -16.05
CA SER A 126 16.45 -7.96 -15.61
C SER A 126 16.25 -8.08 -14.10
N PHE A 127 16.95 -7.26 -13.31
CA PHE A 127 16.82 -7.20 -11.85
C PHE A 127 15.48 -6.62 -11.39
N GLN A 128 14.99 -5.56 -12.03
CA GLN A 128 13.70 -4.96 -11.69
C GLN A 128 12.54 -5.88 -12.11
N TRP A 129 12.71 -6.65 -13.19
CA TRP A 129 11.76 -7.69 -13.59
C TRP A 129 11.67 -8.84 -12.57
N ASP A 130 12.80 -9.34 -12.06
CA ASP A 130 12.83 -10.40 -11.05
C ASP A 130 12.28 -9.92 -9.68
N LEU A 131 12.49 -8.64 -9.36
CA LEU A 131 11.90 -7.99 -8.20
C LEU A 131 10.38 -7.84 -8.37
N CYS A 132 9.91 -7.31 -9.51
CA CYS A 132 8.48 -7.17 -9.83
C CYS A 132 7.73 -8.52 -9.86
N SER A 133 8.32 -9.55 -10.45
CA SER A 133 7.69 -10.88 -10.57
C SER A 133 7.58 -11.60 -9.23
N LYS A 134 8.56 -11.43 -8.32
CA LYS A 134 8.46 -11.89 -6.93
C LYS A 134 7.47 -11.05 -6.12
N HIS A 135 7.34 -9.75 -6.42
CA HIS A 135 6.37 -8.88 -5.76
C HIS A 135 4.93 -9.07 -6.22
N GLU A 136 4.69 -9.53 -7.45
CA GLU A 136 3.36 -9.82 -7.99
C GLU A 136 2.56 -10.73 -7.05
N ARG A 137 3.18 -11.82 -6.58
CA ARG A 137 2.54 -12.75 -5.64
C ARG A 137 2.46 -12.21 -4.23
N LEU A 138 3.36 -11.31 -3.85
CA LEU A 138 3.50 -10.86 -2.48
C LEU A 138 2.32 -9.98 -2.07
N VAL A 139 1.87 -9.09 -2.96
CA VAL A 139 0.82 -8.13 -2.61
C VAL A 139 -0.56 -8.74 -2.76
N SER A 140 -0.82 -9.53 -3.82
CA SER A 140 -2.06 -10.30 -3.93
C SER A 140 -2.27 -11.21 -2.71
N HIS A 141 -1.26 -11.97 -2.30
CA HIS A 141 -1.34 -12.79 -1.07
C HIS A 141 -1.49 -11.94 0.19
N PHE A 142 -0.91 -10.74 0.23
CA PHE A 142 -1.12 -9.83 1.36
C PHE A 142 -2.58 -9.34 1.42
N LEU A 143 -3.15 -8.91 0.29
CA LEU A 143 -4.55 -8.48 0.21
C LEU A 143 -5.52 -9.62 0.53
N GLU A 144 -5.22 -10.85 0.13
CA GLU A 144 -5.98 -12.04 0.53
C GLU A 144 -6.02 -12.16 2.07
N ARG A 145 -4.89 -11.99 2.76
CA ARG A 145 -4.88 -12.00 4.24
C ARG A 145 -5.69 -10.84 4.82
N VAL A 146 -5.60 -9.65 4.21
CA VAL A 146 -6.39 -8.49 4.64
C VAL A 146 -7.88 -8.77 4.51
N CYS A 147 -8.34 -9.41 3.42
CA CYS A 147 -9.73 -9.83 3.24
C CYS A 147 -10.23 -10.68 4.43
N HIS A 148 -9.41 -11.63 4.88
CA HIS A 148 -9.78 -12.54 5.98
C HIS A 148 -9.68 -11.90 7.37
N MET A 149 -8.74 -10.99 7.59
CA MET A 149 -8.40 -10.50 8.93
C MET A 149 -8.93 -9.09 9.25
N CYS A 150 -9.29 -8.30 8.24
CA CYS A 150 -9.53 -6.85 8.39
C CYS A 150 -10.92 -6.41 7.89
N PRO A 151 -12.04 -6.93 8.44
CA PRO A 151 -13.39 -6.64 7.93
C PRO A 151 -13.84 -5.18 8.10
N ASN A 152 -13.15 -4.41 8.95
CA ASN A 152 -13.46 -3.02 9.27
C ASN A 152 -12.66 -1.99 8.46
N LEU A 153 -12.01 -2.41 7.38
CA LEU A 153 -11.26 -1.49 6.52
C LEU A 153 -12.18 -0.42 5.94
N LEU A 154 -11.76 0.84 6.04
CA LEU A 154 -12.49 2.03 5.56
C LEU A 154 -11.84 2.63 4.32
N SER A 155 -10.52 2.53 4.18
CA SER A 155 -9.79 3.08 3.05
C SER A 155 -8.74 2.10 2.53
N LEU A 156 -8.69 1.94 1.21
CA LEU A 156 -7.69 1.18 0.50
C LEU A 156 -7.07 2.05 -0.60
N THR A 157 -5.75 2.25 -0.54
CA THR A 157 -4.97 2.92 -1.59
C THR A 157 -3.93 1.95 -2.14
N LEU A 158 -3.98 1.73 -3.45
CA LEU A 158 -3.01 0.96 -4.22
C LEU A 158 -2.45 1.86 -5.32
N SER A 159 -1.21 2.33 -5.17
CA SER A 159 -0.55 3.23 -6.14
C SER A 159 0.73 2.63 -6.69
N GLY A 160 0.90 2.70 -8.01
CA GLY A 160 2.00 2.04 -8.72
C GLY A 160 1.83 0.53 -8.81
N CYS A 161 0.63 0.02 -8.48
CA CYS A 161 0.40 -1.40 -8.31
C CYS A 161 0.03 -2.14 -9.60
N GLY A 162 0.93 -2.15 -10.58
CA GLY A 162 0.60 -2.66 -11.92
C GLY A 162 0.45 -4.19 -12.04
N HIS A 163 0.78 -4.97 -11.02
CA HIS A 163 0.54 -6.42 -11.02
C HIS A 163 -0.82 -6.83 -10.42
N ILE A 164 -1.46 -5.94 -9.66
CA ILE A 164 -2.76 -6.18 -9.04
C ILE A 164 -3.82 -6.35 -10.13
N THR A 165 -4.67 -7.35 -9.95
CA THR A 165 -5.72 -7.73 -10.91
C THR A 165 -7.10 -7.32 -10.41
N ASP A 166 -8.09 -7.39 -11.31
CA ASP A 166 -9.49 -7.19 -10.95
C ASP A 166 -9.92 -8.13 -9.81
N HIS A 167 -9.44 -9.38 -9.81
CA HIS A 167 -9.78 -10.37 -8.79
C HIS A 167 -9.38 -9.94 -7.38
N ASP A 168 -8.19 -9.37 -7.21
CA ASP A 168 -7.69 -8.91 -5.92
C ASP A 168 -8.59 -7.79 -5.36
N VAL A 169 -8.94 -6.81 -6.20
CA VAL A 169 -9.77 -5.67 -5.81
C VAL A 169 -11.21 -6.10 -5.55
N ILE A 170 -11.78 -6.98 -6.38
CA ILE A 170 -13.12 -7.54 -6.20
C ILE A 170 -13.23 -8.27 -4.86
N SER A 171 -12.22 -9.10 -4.53
CA SER A 171 -12.19 -9.83 -3.26
C SER A 171 -12.15 -8.89 -2.06
N MET A 172 -11.39 -7.79 -2.15
CA MET A 172 -11.38 -6.73 -1.15
C MET A 172 -12.75 -6.07 -0.98
N LEU A 173 -13.44 -5.74 -2.08
CA LEU A 173 -14.79 -5.15 -2.04
C LEU A 173 -15.85 -6.10 -1.46
N GLN A 174 -15.72 -7.40 -1.73
CA GLN A 174 -16.63 -8.43 -1.21
C GLN A 174 -16.41 -8.69 0.30
N SER A 175 -15.16 -8.60 0.77
CA SER A 175 -14.80 -8.90 2.15
C SER A 175 -14.94 -7.67 3.06
N CYS A 176 -14.44 -6.51 2.62
CA CYS A 176 -14.43 -5.27 3.39
C CYS A 176 -15.69 -4.43 3.11
N ARG A 177 -16.85 -4.86 3.59
CA ARG A 177 -18.14 -4.20 3.31
C ARG A 177 -18.28 -2.77 3.87
N ARG A 178 -17.38 -2.38 4.78
CA ARG A 178 -17.31 -1.03 5.36
C ARG A 178 -16.39 -0.09 4.59
N LEU A 179 -15.79 -0.54 3.48
CA LEU A 179 -14.88 0.27 2.69
C LEU A 179 -15.63 1.50 2.12
N GLN A 180 -15.09 2.68 2.41
CA GLN A 180 -15.62 3.99 2.01
C GLN A 180 -14.78 4.62 0.91
N GLN A 181 -13.47 4.38 0.91
CA GLN A 181 -12.54 4.97 -0.05
C GLN A 181 -11.74 3.88 -0.76
N LEU A 182 -11.80 3.87 -2.09
CA LEU A 182 -10.98 3.03 -2.94
C LEU A 182 -10.17 3.91 -3.89
N CYS A 183 -8.85 3.90 -3.73
CA CYS A 183 -7.92 4.63 -4.58
C CYS A 183 -7.01 3.64 -5.31
N LEU A 184 -7.15 3.56 -6.62
CA LEU A 184 -6.29 2.81 -7.53
C LEU A 184 -5.58 3.83 -8.42
N GLU A 185 -4.26 3.84 -8.37
CA GLU A 185 -3.44 4.76 -9.15
C GLU A 185 -2.38 3.97 -9.91
N ASN A 186 -2.33 4.13 -11.23
CA ASN A 186 -1.33 3.46 -12.07
C ASN A 186 -1.36 1.92 -11.91
N CYS A 187 -2.55 1.36 -11.72
CA CYS A 187 -2.82 -0.08 -11.73
C CYS A 187 -3.19 -0.51 -13.15
N CYS A 188 -2.22 -0.92 -13.97
CA CYS A 188 -2.45 -1.18 -15.40
C CYS A 188 -3.28 -2.44 -15.70
N ARG A 189 -3.28 -3.45 -14.84
CA ARG A 189 -4.07 -4.69 -15.04
C ARG A 189 -5.51 -4.61 -14.54
N VAL A 190 -5.92 -3.47 -13.99
CA VAL A 190 -7.30 -3.24 -13.56
C VAL A 190 -8.14 -2.74 -14.72
N THR A 191 -9.32 -3.33 -14.91
CA THR A 191 -10.25 -3.07 -16.02
C THR A 191 -11.61 -2.59 -15.51
N ASP A 192 -12.53 -2.31 -16.44
CA ASP A 192 -13.92 -1.97 -16.13
C ASP A 192 -14.65 -3.03 -15.28
N ALA A 193 -14.12 -4.25 -15.16
CA ALA A 193 -14.63 -5.26 -14.24
C ALA A 193 -14.64 -4.77 -12.78
N VAL A 194 -13.60 -4.03 -12.36
CA VAL A 194 -13.57 -3.40 -11.02
C VAL A 194 -14.66 -2.34 -10.89
N LEU A 195 -14.95 -1.58 -11.95
CA LEU A 195 -16.02 -0.59 -11.93
C LEU A 195 -17.41 -1.26 -11.82
N GLN A 196 -17.62 -2.40 -12.48
CA GLN A 196 -18.84 -3.20 -12.26
C GLN A 196 -18.92 -3.69 -10.81
N ALA A 197 -17.80 -4.15 -10.25
CA ALA A 197 -17.75 -4.61 -8.86
C ALA A 197 -17.98 -3.49 -7.83
N VAL A 198 -17.53 -2.27 -8.11
CA VAL A 198 -17.87 -1.09 -7.30
C VAL A 198 -19.39 -0.90 -7.24
N VAL A 199 -20.09 -1.10 -8.36
CA VAL A 199 -21.56 -1.00 -8.40
C VAL A 199 -22.23 -2.14 -7.63
N THR A 200 -21.74 -3.37 -7.74
CA THR A 200 -22.39 -4.56 -7.16
C THR A 200 -22.03 -4.81 -5.68
N HIS A 201 -20.80 -4.52 -5.27
CA HIS A 201 -20.27 -4.87 -3.94
C HIS A 201 -19.91 -3.64 -3.10
N GLY A 202 -19.61 -2.51 -3.73
CA GLY A 202 -19.18 -1.26 -3.10
C GLY A 202 -20.29 -0.45 -2.43
N ILE A 203 -21.17 -1.10 -1.67
CA ILE A 203 -22.36 -0.46 -1.09
C ILE A 203 -22.04 0.76 -0.21
N SER A 204 -20.95 0.69 0.55
CA SER A 204 -20.50 1.73 1.49
C SER A 204 -19.50 2.72 0.88
N LEU A 205 -19.09 2.52 -0.38
CA LEU A 205 -18.12 3.39 -1.02
C LEU A 205 -18.71 4.79 -1.21
N LEU A 206 -17.93 5.79 -0.83
CA LEU A 206 -18.17 7.22 -0.98
C LEU A 206 -17.22 7.82 -2.00
N GLU A 207 -15.99 7.30 -2.08
CA GLU A 207 -14.94 7.80 -2.96
C GLU A 207 -14.32 6.64 -3.76
N VAL A 208 -14.25 6.80 -5.08
CA VAL A 208 -13.55 5.90 -5.99
C VAL A 208 -12.64 6.72 -6.88
N ARG A 209 -11.34 6.47 -6.78
CA ARG A 209 -10.31 7.07 -7.63
C ARG A 209 -9.65 5.96 -8.43
N VAL A 210 -9.66 6.08 -9.75
CA VAL A 210 -9.03 5.14 -10.69
C VAL A 210 -8.15 5.93 -11.65
N ASP A 211 -7.18 6.66 -11.12
CA ASP A 211 -6.34 7.58 -11.89
C ASP A 211 -5.17 6.80 -12.54
N PHE A 212 -4.74 7.21 -13.73
CA PHE A 212 -3.67 6.55 -14.48
C PHE A 212 -3.87 5.04 -14.73
N CYS A 213 -5.11 4.54 -14.69
CA CYS A 213 -5.47 3.17 -15.01
C CYS A 213 -5.88 3.07 -16.49
N ARG A 214 -4.98 2.59 -17.36
CA ARG A 214 -5.16 2.60 -18.84
C ARG A 214 -6.30 1.75 -19.36
N ASN A 215 -6.63 0.68 -18.63
CA ASN A 215 -7.65 -0.28 -19.05
C ASN A 215 -9.04 0.06 -18.48
N ILE A 216 -9.19 1.25 -17.87
CA ILE A 216 -10.48 1.82 -17.49
C ILE A 216 -10.99 2.69 -18.63
N THR A 217 -12.21 2.40 -19.08
CA THR A 217 -12.80 3.11 -20.23
C THR A 217 -13.82 4.17 -19.79
N GLN A 218 -14.13 5.08 -20.72
CA GLN A 218 -15.17 6.08 -20.49
C GLN A 218 -16.56 5.46 -20.28
N THR A 219 -16.86 4.35 -20.96
CA THR A 219 -18.15 3.66 -20.84
C THR A 219 -18.28 3.00 -19.47
N GLY A 220 -17.21 2.40 -18.95
CA GLY A 220 -17.14 1.89 -17.58
C GLY A 220 -17.45 2.97 -16.53
N LEU A 221 -16.79 4.13 -16.65
CA LEU A 221 -16.99 5.26 -15.73
C LEU A 221 -18.42 5.81 -15.79
N GLN A 222 -18.99 5.95 -16.98
CA GLN A 222 -20.39 6.34 -17.15
C GLN A 222 -21.34 5.34 -16.49
N GLY A 223 -21.05 4.04 -16.62
CA GLY A 223 -21.81 2.97 -15.97
C GLY A 223 -21.87 3.09 -14.44
N VAL A 224 -20.78 3.56 -13.80
CA VAL A 224 -20.76 3.84 -12.36
C VAL A 224 -21.54 5.10 -12.05
N ARG A 225 -21.34 6.20 -12.78
CA ARG A 225 -22.05 7.47 -12.55
C ARG A 225 -23.57 7.33 -12.63
N LEU A 226 -24.06 6.52 -13.56
CA LEU A 226 -25.50 6.26 -13.72
C LEU A 226 -26.09 5.42 -12.59
N ARG A 227 -25.35 4.43 -12.08
CA ARG A 227 -25.85 3.47 -11.06
C ARG A 227 -25.53 3.88 -9.62
N ARG A 228 -24.52 4.72 -9.42
CA ARG A 228 -24.03 5.19 -8.11
C ARG A 228 -23.72 6.71 -8.15
N PRO A 229 -24.71 7.59 -8.41
CA PRO A 229 -24.47 9.03 -8.58
C PRO A 229 -23.95 9.74 -7.32
N GLY A 230 -24.15 9.16 -6.12
CA GLY A 230 -23.65 9.70 -4.85
C GLY A 230 -22.18 9.39 -4.55
N VAL A 231 -21.52 8.57 -5.39
CA VAL A 231 -20.09 8.25 -5.22
C VAL A 231 -19.26 9.30 -5.93
N TRP A 232 -18.29 9.88 -5.22
CA TRP A 232 -17.29 10.74 -5.83
C TRP A 232 -16.34 9.88 -6.68
N LEU A 233 -16.31 10.13 -7.99
CA LEU A 233 -15.54 9.34 -8.96
C LEU A 233 -14.48 10.21 -9.66
N SER A 234 -13.21 9.85 -9.49
CA SER A 234 -12.07 10.41 -10.21
C SER A 234 -11.41 9.37 -11.10
N ALA A 235 -10.96 9.80 -12.28
CA ALA A 235 -10.28 8.96 -13.27
C ALA A 235 -9.30 9.79 -14.11
N GLU A 236 -8.44 10.58 -13.45
CA GLU A 236 -7.47 11.45 -14.10
C GLU A 236 -6.58 10.63 -15.04
N ARG A 237 -6.55 11.05 -16.31
CA ARG A 237 -5.78 10.41 -17.39
C ARG A 237 -6.08 8.92 -17.63
N SER A 238 -7.17 8.33 -17.11
CA SER A 238 -7.46 6.90 -17.33
C SER A 238 -8.17 6.62 -18.66
N ALA A 239 -9.41 7.10 -18.81
CA ALA A 239 -10.25 6.86 -19.97
C ALA A 239 -9.78 7.52 -21.29
N GLY A 240 -8.68 8.27 -21.24
CA GLY A 240 -8.02 8.87 -22.41
C GLY A 240 -6.68 8.22 -22.78
N MET A 241 -6.22 7.23 -22.02
CA MET A 241 -5.02 6.47 -22.38
C MET A 241 -5.37 5.33 -23.33
N ILE A 242 -4.41 4.97 -24.18
CA ILE A 242 -4.51 3.78 -25.03
C ILE A 242 -4.50 2.56 -24.10
N PRO A 243 -5.55 1.71 -24.12
CA PRO A 243 -5.56 0.49 -23.33
C PRO A 243 -4.40 -0.42 -23.74
N ASP A 244 -3.78 -1.08 -22.77
CA ASP A 244 -2.89 -2.18 -23.09
C ASP A 244 -3.76 -3.26 -23.77
N SER A 245 -3.24 -3.91 -24.82
CA SER A 245 -3.92 -5.07 -25.40
C SER A 245 -4.29 -6.02 -24.27
N GLN A 246 -5.54 -6.51 -24.24
CA GLN A 246 -5.94 -7.52 -23.26
C GLN A 246 -4.85 -8.60 -23.21
N PRO A 247 -4.54 -9.18 -22.03
CA PRO A 247 -3.77 -10.42 -21.96
C PRO A 247 -4.63 -11.58 -22.50
N GLU A 248 -5.21 -11.42 -23.69
CA GLU A 248 -5.52 -12.56 -24.55
C GLU A 248 -4.22 -13.32 -24.69
N GLU A 249 -4.28 -14.58 -24.24
CA GLU A 249 -3.29 -15.63 -24.41
C GLU A 249 -2.10 -15.15 -25.22
N LYS A 250 -0.99 -14.82 -24.53
CA LYS A 250 0.32 -14.90 -25.19
C LYS A 250 0.47 -16.36 -25.58
N LEU A 251 -0.10 -16.69 -26.72
CA LEU A 251 -0.05 -17.95 -27.41
C LEU A 251 1.42 -18.34 -27.34
N HIS A 252 1.73 -19.37 -26.56
CA HIS A 252 3.07 -19.89 -26.30
C HIS A 252 3.78 -20.39 -27.58
N ILE A 253 3.30 -19.99 -28.77
CA ILE A 253 3.66 -20.49 -30.08
C ILE A 253 4.65 -19.57 -30.81
N ARG A 254 4.87 -18.32 -30.39
CA ARG A 254 5.82 -17.41 -31.07
C ARG A 254 7.29 -17.51 -30.65
N ARG A 255 7.69 -18.52 -29.87
CA ARG A 255 9.12 -18.86 -29.67
C ARG A 255 9.49 -20.29 -30.06
N ALA A 256 8.52 -21.17 -30.29
CA ALA A 256 8.77 -22.54 -30.76
C ALA A 256 8.89 -22.60 -32.30
N LEU A 257 8.06 -21.86 -33.04
CA LEU A 257 8.05 -21.96 -34.52
C LEU A 257 9.14 -21.13 -35.21
N GLN A 258 9.69 -20.11 -34.55
CA GLN A 258 10.78 -19.31 -35.13
C GLN A 258 12.15 -20.02 -35.06
N LYS A 259 12.27 -21.14 -34.33
CA LYS A 259 13.47 -21.99 -34.33
C LYS A 259 13.38 -23.18 -35.29
N VAL A 260 12.18 -23.55 -35.76
CA VAL A 260 12.00 -24.66 -36.70
C VAL A 260 12.17 -24.19 -38.15
N LEU A 261 11.79 -22.94 -38.47
CA LEU A 261 11.92 -22.38 -39.83
C LEU A 261 13.30 -21.77 -40.16
N ILE A 262 14.28 -21.88 -39.25
CA ILE A 262 15.68 -21.48 -39.50
C ILE A 262 16.58 -22.71 -39.73
N PHE A 263 16.04 -23.93 -39.58
CA PHE A 263 16.79 -25.19 -39.79
C PHE A 263 16.07 -26.19 -40.71
N SER A 264 15.26 -25.71 -41.65
CA SER A 264 14.69 -26.52 -42.74
C SER A 264 15.05 -25.91 -44.08
#